data_AF-A0A8H5HX17-F1
#
_entry.id   AF-A0A8H5HX17-F1
#
_cell.length_a   1.000
_cell.length_b   1.000
_cell.length_c   1.000
_cell.angle_alpha   90.00
_cell.angle_beta   90.00
_cell.angle_gamma   90.00
#
_symmetry.space_group_name_H-M   'P 1'
#
loop_
_entity.id
_entity.type
_entity.pdbx_description
1 polymer ?
#
loop_
_entity_poly.entity_id
_entity_poly.type
_entity_poly.pdbx_seq_one_letter_code
_entity_poly.pdbx_strand_id
1 'polypeptide(L)' 'MARIGDATRIWEANIHWPLYSQCSVWDGRGVDIWECIVEHFSKVGTQPPNSQYWRYLARR' A
#
# COMPACT_ATOMS: atom_id res chain seq x y z
N MET A 1 6.14 1.84 15.93
CA MET A 1 5.12 2.38 15.01
C MET A 1 5.77 2.63 13.66
N ALA A 2 5.19 2.15 12.57
CA ALA A 2 5.69 2.47 11.23
C ALA A 2 5.43 3.97 10.96
N ARG A 3 6.46 4.72 10.56
CA ARG A 3 6.33 6.14 10.25
C ARG A 3 5.67 6.26 8.88
N ILE A 4 4.47 6.80 8.83
CA ILE A 4 3.81 7.11 7.55
C ILE A 4 4.50 8.32 6.95
N GLY A 5 5.02 8.19 5.73
CA GLY A 5 5.64 9.30 5.00
C GLY A 5 4.63 10.41 4.70
N ASP A 6 5.11 11.66 4.62
CA ASP A 6 4.25 12.81 4.33
C ASP A 6 3.53 12.66 2.98
N ALA A 7 4.23 12.11 1.98
CA ALA A 7 3.70 11.74 0.67
C ALA A 7 3.58 10.22 0.54
N THR A 8 2.35 9.69 0.63
CA THR A 8 2.07 8.27 0.37
C THR A 8 1.53 8.11 -1.04
N ARG A 9 2.29 7.43 -1.91
CA ARG A 9 1.92 7.20 -3.32
C ARG A 9 0.61 6.41 -3.41
N ILE A 10 -0.26 6.72 -4.38
CA ILE A 10 -1.46 5.90 -4.64
C ILE A 10 -1.01 4.52 -5.12
N TRP A 11 -1.73 3.45 -4.74
CA TRP A 11 -1.44 2.13 -5.27
C TRP A 11 -1.59 2.11 -6.80
N GLU A 12 -0.58 1.60 -7.50
CA GLU A 12 -0.51 1.52 -8.95
C GLU A 12 -0.12 0.10 -9.37
N ALA A 13 -0.70 -0.38 -10.48
CA ALA A 13 -0.36 -1.66 -11.10
C ALA A 13 0.86 -1.52 -12.02
N ASN A 14 1.54 -2.64 -12.27
CA ASN A 14 2.70 -2.78 -13.16
C ASN A 14 3.93 -1.97 -12.73
N ILE A 15 4.10 -1.70 -11.44
CA ILE A 15 5.30 -1.07 -10.88
C ILE A 15 5.93 -1.96 -9.82
N HIS A 16 7.22 -1.76 -9.60
CA HIS A 16 7.92 -2.43 -8.52
C HIS A 16 7.62 -1.75 -7.18
N TRP A 17 7.15 -2.52 -6.22
CA TRP A 17 6.95 -2.08 -4.83
C TRP A 17 8.03 -2.70 -3.94
N PRO A 18 9.00 -1.89 -3.47
CA PRO A 18 10.03 -2.35 -2.55
C PRO A 18 9.45 -2.78 -1.20
N LEU A 19 10.18 -3.62 -0.46
CA LEU A 19 9.83 -3.93 0.93
C LEU A 19 9.73 -2.65 1.78
N TYR A 20 8.70 -2.58 2.62
CA TYR A 20 8.34 -1.42 3.48
C TYR A 20 7.95 -0.13 2.76
N SER A 21 7.83 -0.16 1.42
CA SER A 21 7.22 0.94 0.69
C SER A 21 5.75 1.12 1.09
N GLN A 22 5.26 2.35 1.04
CA GLN A 22 3.90 2.68 1.47
C GLN A 22 3.05 3.10 0.27
N CYS A 23 1.81 2.61 0.24
CA CYS A 23 0.82 3.03 -0.74
C CYS A 23 -0.48 3.48 -0.08
N SER A 24 -1.28 4.24 -0.81
CA SER A 24 -2.59 4.71 -0.40
C SER A 24 -3.68 4.20 -1.34
N VAL A 25 -4.83 3.84 -0.77
CA VAL A 25 -6.01 3.37 -1.51
C VAL A 25 -7.24 4.10 -0.97
N TRP A 26 -8.08 4.61 -1.88
CA TRP A 26 -9.36 5.22 -1.53
C TRP A 26 -10.46 4.16 -1.48
N ASP A 27 -11.14 4.03 -0.33
CA ASP A 27 -12.23 3.05 -0.14
C ASP A 27 -13.64 3.62 -0.39
N GLY A 28 -13.74 4.88 -0.81
CA GLY A 28 -15.01 5.61 -0.92
C GLY A 28 -15.36 6.46 0.30
N ARG A 29 -14.68 6.27 1.43
CA ARG A 29 -14.94 6.96 2.71
C ARG A 29 -13.71 7.65 3.30
N GLY A 30 -12.52 7.20 2.95
CA GLY A 30 -11.24 7.73 3.43
C GLY A 30 -10.06 7.17 2.64
N VAL A 31 -8.87 7.65 2.97
CA VAL A 31 -7.63 7.17 2.36
C VAL A 31 -6.97 6.18 3.32
N ASP A 32 -6.99 4.90 2.96
CA ASP A 32 -6.26 3.88 3.71
C ASP A 32 -4.82 3.82 3.27
N ILE A 33 -3.93 3.69 4.25
CA ILE A 33 -2.49 3.61 4.05
C ILE A 33 -2.02 2.20 4.39
N TRP A 34 -1.27 1.65 3.45
CA TRP A 34 -0.78 0.28 3.50
C TRP A 34 0.74 0.27 3.30
N GLU A 35 1.39 -0.71 3.92
CA GLU A 35 2.83 -0.94 3.80
C GLU A 35 3.09 -2.28 3.13
N CYS A 36 4.00 -2.29 2.18
CA CYS A 36 4.42 -3.49 1.49
C CYS A 36 5.24 -4.37 2.43
N ILE A 37 4.79 -5.60 2.65
CA ILE A 37 5.49 -6.59 3.50
C ILE A 37 6.25 -7.64 2.68
N VAL A 38 6.09 -7.63 1.36
CA VAL A 38 6.78 -8.52 0.43
C VAL A 38 7.11 -7.74 -0.83
N GLU A 39 8.40 -7.63 -1.16
CA GLU A 39 8.84 -7.00 -2.42
C GLU A 39 8.25 -7.74 -3.63
N HIS A 40 7.61 -7.00 -4.54
CA HIS A 40 6.98 -7.59 -5.72
C HIS A 40 6.72 -6.55 -6.82
N PHE A 41 6.47 -7.05 -8.04
CA PHE A 41 5.82 -6.25 -9.09
C PHE A 41 4.30 -6.30 -8.91
N SER A 42 3.67 -5.14 -8.79
CA SER A 42 2.21 -5.06 -8.66
C SER A 42 1.54 -5.53 -9.94
N LYS A 43 0.49 -6.32 -9.76
CA LYS A 43 -0.45 -6.76 -10.80
C LYS A 43 -1.87 -6.76 -10.24
N VAL A 44 -2.87 -6.85 -11.11
CA VAL A 44 -4.27 -6.98 -10.68
C VAL A 44 -4.40 -8.13 -9.68
N GLY A 45 -5.05 -7.89 -8.54
CA GLY A 45 -5.20 -8.86 -7.45
C GLY A 45 -4.09 -8.83 -6.38
N THR A 46 -2.99 -8.12 -6.61
CA THR A 46 -1.98 -7.84 -5.56
C THR A 46 -2.25 -6.53 -4.83
N GLN A 47 -3.32 -5.81 -5.16
CA GLN A 47 -3.69 -4.55 -4.51
C GLN A 47 -4.13 -4.74 -3.06
N PRO A 48 -3.95 -3.74 -2.18
CA PRO A 48 -4.67 -3.68 -0.93
C PRO A 48 -6.19 -3.74 -1.15
N PRO A 49 -6.97 -4.41 -0.28
CA PRO A 49 -6.58 -5.07 0.97
C PRO A 49 -6.17 -6.55 0.76
N ASN A 50 -4.91 -6.80 0.42
CA ASN A 50 -4.35 -8.15 0.29
C ASN A 50 -3.25 -8.35 1.34
N SER A 51 -3.56 -9.11 2.39
CA SER A 51 -2.68 -9.37 3.53
C SER A 51 -1.44 -10.21 3.21
N GLN A 52 -1.34 -10.78 2.00
CA GLN A 52 -0.13 -11.47 1.55
C GLN A 52 0.98 -10.48 1.17
N TYR A 53 0.62 -9.28 0.73
CA TYR A 53 1.56 -8.26 0.22
C TYR A 53 1.54 -6.97 1.02
N TRP A 54 0.42 -6.67 1.70
CA TRP A 54 0.17 -5.38 2.33
C TRP A 54 -0.25 -5.51 3.79
N ARG A 55 0.32 -4.65 4.62
CA ARG A 55 -0.06 -4.44 6.02
C ARG A 55 -0.73 -3.09 6.17
N TYR A 56 -1.93 -3.08 6.74
CA TYR A 56 -2.64 -1.84 7.05
C TYR A 56 -1.86 -1.04 8.12
N LEU A 57 -1.69 0.27 7.90
CA LEU A 57 -1.04 1.16 8.84
C LEU A 57 -2.03 2.10 9.53
N ALA A 58 -2.79 2.87 8.75
CA ALA A 58 -3.73 3.87 9.25
C ALA A 58 -4.69 4.34 8.16
N ARG A 59 -5.65 5.18 8.55
CA ARG A 59 -6.53 5.93 7.66
C ARG A 59 -6.27 7.43 7.81
N ARG A 60 -6.29 8.15 6.69
CA ARG A 60 -6.36 9.62 6.60
C ARG A 60 -7.76 10.06 6.22
#